data_AF-A0A2C9KHV3-F1
#
_entry.id   AF-A0A2C9KHV3-F1
#
_cell.length_a   1.000
_cell.length_b   1.000
_cell.length_c   1.000
_cell.angle_alpha   90.00
_cell.angle_beta   90.00
_cell.angle_gamma   90.00
#
_symmetry.space_group_name_H-M   'P 1'
#
loop_
_entity.id
_entity.type
_entity.pdbx_description
1 polymer ?
#
loop_
_entity_poly.entity_id
_entity_poly.type
_entity_poly.pdbx_seq_one_letter_code
_entity_poly.pdbx_strand_id
1 'polypeptide(L)'
;MTFEERNSDGFFYKGKWRPLNCELPNVDLEFLLKCLSNTMMILVGDSNGRAQYTNIIKMVPCVEKIKMTSVAWHAPLRCENNTFNISIQFYPHKLPFYGSKEESLKNEVLYSEVTILDSIPNVGKYIVYIHNF
;
A
#
# COMPACT_ATOMS: atom_id res chain seq x y z
N MET A 1 19.60 -3.61 -15.17
CA MET A 1 18.85 -3.55 -16.44
C MET A 1 19.86 -3.48 -17.57
N THR A 2 20.23 -4.64 -18.10
CA THR A 2 21.20 -4.79 -19.20
C THR A 2 20.43 -4.93 -20.52
N PHE A 3 21.02 -4.46 -21.61
CA PHE A 3 20.41 -4.43 -22.95
C PHE A 3 20.08 -5.81 -23.58
N GLU A 4 20.29 -6.91 -22.84
CA GLU A 4 20.11 -8.29 -23.33
C GLU A 4 18.85 -8.99 -22.78
N GLU A 5 18.08 -8.36 -21.90
CA GLU A 5 16.82 -8.93 -21.41
C GLU A 5 15.74 -8.92 -22.50
N ARG A 6 15.43 -10.10 -23.06
CA ARG A 6 14.35 -10.32 -24.04
C ARG A 6 12.93 -10.35 -23.42
N ASN A 7 12.82 -10.21 -22.10
CA ASN A 7 11.56 -10.26 -21.36
C ASN A 7 11.08 -8.84 -21.01
N SER A 8 10.86 -7.98 -22.01
CA SER A 8 10.11 -6.75 -21.74
C SER A 8 8.64 -6.98 -22.10
N ASP A 9 7.83 -7.43 -21.13
CA ASP A 9 6.37 -7.53 -21.27
C ASP A 9 5.68 -6.18 -21.52
N GLY A 10 6.45 -5.11 -21.60
CA GLY A 10 6.03 -3.75 -21.90
C GLY A 10 7.21 -2.82 -22.08
N PHE A 11 6.92 -1.54 -22.35
CA PHE A 11 7.90 -0.48 -22.44
C PHE A 11 7.39 0.78 -21.72
N PHE A 12 8.32 1.59 -21.21
CA PHE A 12 7.99 2.88 -20.62
C PHE A 12 8.11 3.98 -21.66
N TYR A 13 7.03 4.72 -21.90
CA TYR A 13 7.02 5.81 -22.89
C TYR A 13 6.17 6.98 -22.41
N LYS A 14 6.76 8.19 -22.43
CA LYS A 14 6.12 9.45 -22.02
C LYS A 14 5.45 9.38 -20.64
N GLY A 15 6.16 8.83 -19.66
CA GLY A 15 5.67 8.77 -18.29
C GLY A 15 4.64 7.66 -18.02
N LYS A 16 4.40 6.76 -18.98
CA LYS A 16 3.42 5.67 -18.84
C LYS A 16 4.07 4.32 -19.16
N TRP A 17 3.81 3.34 -18.29
CA TRP A 17 4.08 1.94 -18.61
C TRP A 17 3.06 1.45 -19.65
N ARG A 18 3.54 0.73 -20.68
CA ARG A 18 2.72 0.18 -21.76
C ARG A 18 3.03 -1.30 -21.92
N PRO A 19 2.17 -2.20 -21.42
CA PRO A 19 2.30 -3.63 -21.69
C PRO A 19 2.19 -3.91 -23.20
N LEU A 20 2.85 -4.97 -23.67
CA LEU A 20 2.75 -5.42 -25.07
C LEU A 20 1.50 -6.26 -25.33
N ASN A 21 1.02 -6.97 -24.30
CA ASN A 21 -0.03 -7.97 -24.44
C ASN A 21 -1.42 -7.48 -24.02
N CYS A 22 -1.54 -6.25 -23.49
CA CYS A 22 -2.82 -5.68 -23.07
C CYS A 22 -2.77 -4.15 -22.98
N GLU A 23 -3.96 -3.54 -22.97
CA GLU A 23 -4.14 -2.13 -22.63
C GLU A 23 -4.44 -1.99 -21.13
N LEU A 24 -3.76 -1.05 -20.46
CA LEU A 24 -4.07 -0.72 -19.07
C LEU A 24 -5.37 0.09 -19.01
N PRO A 25 -6.26 -0.20 -18.05
CA PRO A 25 -7.49 0.58 -17.89
C PRO A 25 -7.16 2.01 -17.48
N ASN A 26 -8.08 2.94 -17.80
CA ASN A 26 -8.04 4.26 -17.21
C ASN A 26 -8.42 4.16 -15.73
N VAL A 27 -7.51 4.53 -14.84
CA VAL A 27 -7.73 4.49 -13.39
C VAL A 27 -8.31 5.82 -12.95
N ASP A 28 -9.63 5.96 -13.12
CA ASP A 28 -10.39 7.10 -12.61
C ASP A 28 -11.11 6.75 -11.29
N LEU A 29 -11.78 7.74 -10.71
CA LEU A 29 -12.47 7.60 -9.43
C LEU A 29 -13.57 6.54 -9.49
N GLU A 30 -14.34 6.48 -10.58
CA GLU A 30 -15.42 5.51 -10.74
C GLU A 30 -14.88 4.09 -10.78
N PHE A 31 -13.81 3.87 -11.56
CA PHE A 31 -13.09 2.61 -11.61
C PHE A 31 -12.60 2.20 -10.22
N LEU A 32 -11.95 3.11 -9.50
CA LEU A 32 -11.42 2.85 -8.16
C LEU A 32 -12.52 2.51 -7.15
N LEU A 33 -13.62 3.26 -7.12
CA LEU A 33 -14.74 2.98 -6.21
C LEU A 33 -15.39 1.62 -6.50
N LYS A 34 -15.56 1.28 -7.79
CA LYS A 34 -16.07 -0.03 -8.20
C LYS A 34 -15.12 -1.16 -7.80
N CYS A 35 -13.81 -0.98 -8.01
CA CYS A 35 -12.81 -1.98 -7.68
C CYS A 35 -12.60 -2.15 -6.18
N LEU A 36 -12.63 -1.06 -5.40
CA LEU A 36 -12.27 -1.06 -3.98
C LEU A 36 -13.48 -1.12 -3.03
N SER A 37 -14.71 -1.01 -3.52
CA SER A 37 -15.91 -1.19 -2.68
C SER A 37 -15.87 -2.52 -1.92
N ASN A 38 -16.20 -2.49 -0.62
CA ASN A 38 -16.13 -3.61 0.31
C ASN A 38 -14.74 -4.30 0.35
N THR A 39 -13.67 -3.56 0.08
CA THR A 39 -12.31 -4.07 0.00
C THR A 39 -11.42 -3.45 1.07
N MET A 40 -10.60 -4.29 1.70
CA MET A 40 -9.50 -3.84 2.55
C MET A 40 -8.18 -4.01 1.81
N MET A 41 -7.48 -2.90 1.58
CA MET A 41 -6.16 -2.89 0.98
C MET A 41 -5.11 -2.73 2.08
N ILE A 42 -4.17 -3.67 2.13
CA ILE A 42 -3.11 -3.75 3.12
C ILE A 42 -1.78 -3.64 2.38
N LEU A 43 -1.07 -2.54 2.62
CA LEU A 43 0.27 -2.31 2.11
C LEU A 43 1.27 -2.57 3.23
N VAL A 44 2.24 -3.44 2.99
CA VAL A 44 3.32 -3.75 3.93
C VAL A 44 4.63 -3.50 3.22
N GLY A 45 5.49 -2.66 3.79
CA GLY A 45 6.76 -2.34 3.14
C GLY A 45 7.52 -1.19 3.79
N ASP A 46 8.30 -0.50 2.97
CA ASP A 46 9.15 0.63 3.37
C ASP A 46 8.62 1.98 2.83
N SER A 47 9.52 2.92 2.54
CA SER A 47 9.20 4.21 1.95
C SER A 47 8.50 4.12 0.59
N ASN A 48 8.78 3.11 -0.23
CA ASN A 48 8.13 2.90 -1.53
C ASN A 48 6.67 2.48 -1.34
N GLY A 49 6.42 1.49 -0.45
CA GLY A 49 5.06 1.07 -0.11
C GLY A 49 4.24 2.21 0.49
N ARG A 50 4.88 3.04 1.33
CA ARG A 50 4.25 4.24 1.88
C ARG A 50 3.93 5.28 0.81
N ALA A 51 4.82 5.47 -0.17
CA ALA A 51 4.54 6.36 -1.30
C ALA A 51 3.36 5.87 -2.14
N GLN A 52 3.24 4.56 -2.36
CA GLN A 52 2.07 3.97 -3.03
C GLN A 52 0.78 4.21 -2.23
N TYR A 53 0.80 3.99 -0.90
CA TYR A 53 -0.32 4.32 -0.02
C TYR A 53 -0.75 5.78 -0.21
N THR A 54 0.19 6.73 -0.11
CA THR A 54 -0.09 8.16 -0.25
C THR A 54 -0.68 8.51 -1.63
N ASN A 55 -0.23 7.85 -2.70
CA ASN A 55 -0.76 8.09 -4.03
C ASN A 55 -2.21 7.57 -4.17
N ILE A 56 -2.49 6.39 -3.62
CA ILE A 56 -3.83 5.77 -3.70
C ILE A 56 -4.86 6.58 -2.92
N ILE A 57 -4.55 7.00 -1.67
CA ILE A 57 -5.51 7.75 -0.85
C ILE A 57 -5.82 9.15 -1.41
N LYS A 58 -4.98 9.68 -2.32
CA LYS A 58 -5.29 10.92 -3.05
C LYS A 58 -6.31 10.70 -4.17
N MET A 59 -6.43 9.48 -4.68
CA MET A 59 -7.35 9.13 -5.76
C MET A 59 -8.67 8.56 -5.22
N VAL A 60 -8.69 8.03 -4.00
CA VAL A 60 -9.86 7.45 -3.35
C VAL A 60 -10.37 8.39 -2.26
N PRO A 61 -11.66 8.76 -2.24
CA PRO A 61 -12.21 9.59 -1.18
C PRO A 61 -12.20 8.78 0.11
N CYS A 62 -11.33 9.07 1.05
CA CYS A 62 -11.30 8.42 2.36
C CYS A 62 -10.85 9.40 3.44
N VAL A 63 -11.17 9.10 4.69
CA VAL A 63 -10.79 9.91 5.85
C VAL A 63 -9.62 9.22 6.54
N GLU A 64 -8.50 9.92 6.66
CA GLU A 64 -7.33 9.43 7.39
C GLU A 64 -7.67 9.31 8.89
N LYS A 65 -7.63 8.08 9.40
CA LYS A 65 -7.79 7.75 10.82
C LYS A 65 -6.46 7.80 11.57
N ILE A 66 -5.40 7.31 10.90
CA ILE A 66 -4.04 7.39 11.39
C ILE A 66 -3.23 8.08 10.31
N LYS A 67 -2.83 9.32 10.60
CA LYS A 67 -2.07 10.19 9.70
C LYS A 67 -0.60 10.22 10.09
N MET A 68 0.24 10.53 9.11
CA MET A 68 1.67 10.70 9.34
C MET A 68 1.94 11.90 10.26
N THR A 69 2.86 11.73 11.20
CA THR A 69 3.37 12.80 12.07
C THR A 69 4.88 12.94 11.90
N SER A 70 5.45 14.08 12.27
CA SER A 70 6.91 14.27 12.22
C SER A 70 7.65 13.41 13.25
N VAL A 71 7.03 13.15 14.38
CA VAL A 71 7.63 12.37 15.49
C VAL A 71 7.66 10.88 15.15
N ALA A 72 6.54 10.33 14.68
CA ALA A 72 6.42 8.92 14.31
C ALA A 72 6.17 8.77 12.81
N TRP A 73 7.14 9.20 12.00
CA TRP A 73 7.01 9.29 10.55
C TRP A 73 6.81 7.94 9.86
N HIS A 74 7.34 6.87 10.46
CA HIS A 74 7.22 5.49 9.99
C HIS A 74 6.06 4.74 10.64
N ALA A 75 5.19 5.40 11.41
CA ALA A 75 4.03 4.76 12.01
C ALA A 75 3.11 4.14 10.94
N PRO A 76 2.37 3.07 11.29
CA PRO A 76 1.29 2.58 10.44
C PRO A 76 0.31 3.71 10.09
N LEU A 77 -0.23 3.67 8.87
CA LEU A 77 -1.19 4.64 8.39
C LEU A 77 -2.50 3.95 8.06
N ARG A 78 -3.61 4.69 8.17
CA ARG A 78 -4.94 4.15 7.90
C ARG A 78 -5.88 5.22 7.37
N CYS A 79 -6.56 4.90 6.27
CA CYS A 79 -7.62 5.70 5.67
C CYS A 79 -8.87 4.84 5.45
N GLU A 80 -10.04 5.38 5.77
CA GLU A 80 -11.30 4.63 5.70
C GLU A 80 -12.40 5.43 4.99
N ASN A 81 -13.22 4.74 4.20
CA ASN A 81 -14.45 5.25 3.64
C ASN A 81 -15.62 4.35 4.07
N ASN A 82 -16.48 4.87 4.94
CA ASN A 82 -17.62 4.11 5.46
C ASN A 82 -18.76 3.96 4.43
N THR A 83 -18.90 4.89 3.48
CA THR A 83 -19.95 4.86 2.44
C THR A 83 -19.76 3.68 1.50
N PHE A 84 -18.52 3.40 1.10
CA PHE A 84 -18.17 2.30 0.18
C PHE A 84 -17.51 1.12 0.90
N ASN A 85 -17.41 1.16 2.23
CA ASN A 85 -16.75 0.15 3.05
C ASN A 85 -15.32 -0.17 2.55
N ILE A 86 -14.52 0.88 2.37
CA ILE A 86 -13.13 0.79 1.89
C ILE A 86 -12.20 1.06 3.06
N SER A 87 -11.21 0.21 3.27
CA SER A 87 -10.14 0.44 4.23
C SER A 87 -8.79 0.31 3.53
N ILE A 88 -7.93 1.31 3.66
CA ILE A 88 -6.58 1.31 3.09
C ILE A 88 -5.60 1.50 4.23
N GLN A 89 -4.66 0.58 4.37
CA GLN A 89 -3.74 0.51 5.51
C GLN A 89 -2.32 0.38 5.01
N PHE A 90 -1.39 1.06 5.67
CA PHE A 90 0.04 0.88 5.46
C PHE A 90 0.68 0.44 6.77
N TYR A 91 1.53 -0.58 6.70
CA TYR A 91 2.36 -1.06 7.81
C TYR A 91 3.83 -1.00 7.39
N PRO A 92 4.69 -0.37 8.20
CA PRO A 92 6.13 -0.44 7.98
C PRO A 92 6.63 -1.87 8.26
N HIS A 93 7.77 -2.24 7.67
CA HIS A 93 8.55 -3.38 8.18
C HIS A 93 8.87 -3.19 9.66
N LYS A 94 8.80 -4.28 10.44
CA LYS A 94 9.12 -4.25 11.87
C LYS A 94 10.58 -3.84 12.11
N LEU A 95 11.50 -4.33 11.29
CA LEU A 95 12.92 -3.97 11.31
C LEU A 95 13.17 -2.88 10.26
N PRO A 96 14.09 -1.92 10.51
CA PRO A 96 15.03 -1.84 11.63
C PRO A 96 14.50 -1.13 12.89
N PHE A 97 13.23 -0.72 12.91
CA PHE A 97 12.68 0.15 13.96
C PHE A 97 12.55 -0.55 15.32
N TYR A 98 12.19 -1.83 15.32
CA TYR A 98 12.05 -2.62 16.54
C TYR A 98 13.38 -2.69 17.31
N GLY A 99 13.36 -2.17 18.54
CA GLY A 99 14.54 -2.13 19.41
C GLY A 99 15.57 -1.06 19.08
N SER A 100 15.26 -0.13 18.16
CA SER A 100 16.12 1.01 17.88
C SER A 100 16.15 2.00 19.07
N LYS A 101 17.29 2.67 19.26
CA LYS A 101 17.43 3.70 20.29
C LYS A 101 16.69 4.95 19.83
N GLU A 102 16.03 5.65 20.76
CA GLU A 102 15.26 6.87 20.49
C GLU A 102 13.99 6.65 19.65
N GLU A 103 13.52 5.40 19.54
CA GLU A 103 12.23 5.10 18.92
C GLU A 103 11.09 5.74 19.71
N SER A 104 10.24 6.48 19.00
CA SER A 104 9.07 7.16 19.58
C SER A 104 7.83 6.27 19.59
N LEU A 105 7.79 5.26 18.72
CA LEU A 105 6.72 4.27 18.68
C LEU A 105 6.92 3.17 19.70
N LYS A 106 5.81 2.72 20.30
CA LYS A 106 5.86 1.51 21.12
C LYS A 106 5.99 0.29 20.22
N ASN A 107 6.75 -0.70 20.70
CA ASN A 107 7.01 -1.95 19.97
C ASN A 107 5.73 -2.72 19.58
N GLU A 108 4.63 -2.55 20.33
CA GLU A 108 3.36 -3.23 20.03
C GLU A 108 2.68 -2.72 18.75
N VAL A 109 3.06 -1.54 18.26
CA VAL A 109 2.51 -0.93 17.04
C VAL A 109 3.23 -1.44 15.79
N LEU A 110 4.42 -2.05 15.96
CA LEU A 110 5.24 -2.60 14.89
C LEU A 110 5.03 -4.10 14.77
N TYR A 111 4.19 -4.49 13.80
CA TYR A 111 3.85 -5.88 13.55
C TYR A 111 4.83 -6.52 12.57
N SER A 112 5.10 -7.82 12.74
CA SER A 112 5.76 -8.58 11.67
C SER A 112 4.79 -8.76 10.50
N GLU A 113 5.34 -8.90 9.30
CA GLU A 113 4.60 -9.13 8.06
C GLU A 113 3.70 -10.36 8.20
N VAL A 114 4.23 -11.42 8.81
CA VAL A 114 3.49 -12.67 9.08
C VAL A 114 2.29 -12.41 9.99
N THR A 115 2.47 -11.65 11.08
CA THR A 115 1.38 -11.28 12.00
C THR A 115 0.27 -10.51 11.29
N ILE A 116 0.63 -9.62 10.37
CA ILE A 116 -0.35 -8.86 9.57
C ILE A 116 -1.13 -9.82 8.66
N LEU A 117 -0.44 -10.72 7.97
CA LEU A 117 -1.07 -11.68 7.05
C LEU A 117 -1.99 -12.66 7.78
N ASP A 118 -1.55 -13.21 8.92
CA ASP A 118 -2.35 -14.14 9.73
C ASP A 118 -3.58 -13.47 10.35
N SER A 119 -3.57 -12.13 10.49
CA SER A 119 -4.72 -11.37 10.99
C SER A 119 -5.84 -11.19 9.96
N ILE A 120 -5.59 -11.49 8.68
CA ILE A 120 -6.56 -11.32 7.60
C ILE A 120 -7.65 -12.39 7.71
N PRO A 121 -8.93 -12.01 7.86
CA PRO A 121 -10.03 -12.96 7.89
C PRO A 121 -10.16 -13.78 6.61
N ASN A 122 -10.69 -14.99 6.73
CA ASN A 122 -10.99 -15.86 5.59
C ASN A 122 -12.23 -15.42 4.78
N VAL A 123 -13.02 -14.46 5.29
CA VAL A 123 -14.20 -13.90 4.64
C VAL A 123 -13.99 -12.42 4.39
N GLY A 124 -14.17 -12.00 3.14
CA GLY A 124 -14.04 -10.61 2.71
C GLY A 124 -13.24 -10.47 1.42
N LYS A 125 -13.03 -9.23 0.99
CA LYS A 125 -12.20 -8.91 -0.17
C LYS A 125 -10.97 -8.15 0.29
N TYR A 126 -9.80 -8.74 0.08
CA TYR A 126 -8.53 -8.20 0.52
C TYR A 126 -7.57 -8.04 -0.64
N ILE A 127 -6.86 -6.92 -0.68
CA ILE A 127 -5.73 -6.70 -1.60
C ILE A 127 -4.50 -6.51 -0.73
N VAL A 128 -3.53 -7.42 -0.85
CA VAL A 128 -2.29 -7.33 -0.09
C VAL A 128 -1.16 -6.95 -1.05
N TYR A 129 -0.50 -5.84 -0.76
CA TYR A 129 0.71 -5.39 -1.44
C TYR A 129 1.87 -5.51 -0.47
N ILE A 130 2.81 -6.40 -0.78
CA ILE A 130 4.02 -6.59 0.03
C ILE A 130 5.19 -6.14 -0.82
N HIS A 131 5.94 -5.17 -0.33
CA HIS A 131 7.19 -4.76 -0.91
C HIS A 131 8.31 -5.14 0.03
N ASN A 132 9.13 -6.11 -0.38
CA ASN A 132 10.40 -6.41 0.24
C ASN A 132 11.46 -5.98 -0.79
N PHE A 133 12.39 -5.11 -0.40
CA PHE A 133 13.57 -4.65 -1.16
C PHE A 133 13.37 -3.49 -2.15
#